data_AF-A0A3N1NRY9-F1
#
_entry.id   AF-A0A3N1NRY9-F1
#
_cell.length_a   1.000
_cell.length_b   1.000
_cell.length_c   1.000
_cell.angle_alpha   90.00
_cell.angle_beta   90.00
_cell.angle_gamma   90.00
#
_symmetry.space_group_name_H-M   'P 1'
#
loop_
_entity.id
_entity.type
_entity.pdbx_description
1 polymer ?
#
loop_
_entity_poly.entity_id
_entity_poly.type
_entity_poly.pdbx_seq_one_letter_code
_entity_poly.pdbx_strand_id
1 'polypeptide(L)'
;MLGKYEVRDVLSTLWIFVTVNYIFCDIFTLHYAPALKMFIEGKAGDIVISQQFLLIFAFILEMAMLMIVLARYLPYRINRYLNIAIGAFMSFQQSATLMLGDNSMHYIFFSVIEIVTTLSIVWLALKWKGDKESLSS
;
A
#
# COMPACT_ATOMS: atom_id res chain seq x y z
N MET A 1 13.37 15.05 -15.40
CA MET A 1 12.00 14.51 -15.54
C MET A 1 12.15 13.06 -15.92
N LEU A 2 11.56 12.13 -15.16
CA LEU A 2 11.58 10.71 -15.52
C LEU A 2 10.79 10.50 -16.81
N GLY A 3 11.36 9.74 -17.76
CA GLY A 3 10.71 9.36 -18.99
C GLY A 3 9.44 8.53 -18.73
N LYS A 4 8.48 8.56 -19.66
CA LYS A 4 7.17 7.90 -19.50
C LYS A 4 7.23 6.39 -19.18
N TYR A 5 8.17 5.67 -19.80
CA TYR A 5 8.41 4.26 -19.51
C TYR A 5 8.98 4.09 -18.10
N GLU A 6 9.86 5.00 -17.68
CA GLU A 6 10.43 5.02 -16.34
C GLU A 6 9.36 5.25 -15.26
N VAL A 7 8.34 6.10 -15.49
CA VAL A 7 7.29 6.34 -14.47
C VAL A 7 6.49 5.07 -14.17
N ARG A 8 6.14 4.27 -15.18
CA ARG A 8 5.41 3.01 -14.98
C ARG A 8 6.24 1.99 -14.24
N ASP A 9 7.51 1.86 -14.61
CA ASP A 9 8.44 0.93 -13.98
C ASP A 9 8.72 1.35 -12.53
N VAL A 10 8.88 2.65 -12.27
CA VAL A 10 9.01 3.19 -10.91
C VAL A 10 7.75 2.93 -10.09
N LEU A 11 6.55 3.18 -10.61
CA LEU A 11 5.31 2.89 -9.89
C LEU A 11 5.18 1.39 -9.54
N SER A 12 5.43 0.51 -10.52
CA SER A 12 5.43 -0.94 -10.29
C SER A 12 6.46 -1.35 -9.23
N THR A 13 7.66 -0.77 -9.28
CA THR A 13 8.73 -1.02 -8.30
C THR A 13 8.35 -0.54 -6.90
N LEU A 14 7.70 0.62 -6.77
CA LEU A 14 7.20 1.10 -5.49
C LEU A 14 6.08 0.21 -4.93
N TRP A 15 5.20 -0.32 -5.78
CA TRP A 15 4.21 -1.32 -5.37
C TRP A 15 4.85 -2.62 -4.90
N ILE A 16 5.90 -3.11 -5.56
CA ILE A 16 6.68 -4.26 -5.08
C ILE A 16 7.29 -3.94 -3.71
N PHE A 17 7.96 -2.79 -3.60
CA PHE A 17 8.62 -2.37 -2.36
C PHE A 17 7.64 -2.29 -1.19
N VAL A 18 6.49 -1.63 -1.36
CA VAL A 18 5.49 -1.51 -0.29
C VAL A 18 4.83 -2.85 0.04
N THR A 19 4.65 -3.73 -0.95
CA THR A 19 4.06 -5.07 -0.73
C THR A 19 4.99 -5.94 0.11
N VAL A 20 6.29 -5.95 -0.21
CA VAL A 20 7.31 -6.63 0.60
C VAL A 20 7.38 -6.03 2.00
N ASN A 21 7.22 -4.71 2.11
CA ASN A 21 7.18 -4.03 3.40
C ASN A 21 6.01 -4.50 4.28
N TYR A 22 4.78 -4.54 3.74
CA TYR A 22 3.61 -5.07 4.45
C TYR A 22 3.84 -6.50 4.94
N ILE A 23 4.42 -7.36 4.10
CA ILE A 23 4.73 -8.75 4.47
C ILE A 23 5.69 -8.80 5.67
N PHE A 24 6.76 -8.01 5.66
CA PHE A 24 7.68 -7.97 6.80
C PHE A 24 7.06 -7.33 8.05
N CYS A 25 6.23 -6.29 7.89
CA CYS A 25 5.48 -5.70 9.00
C CYS A 25 4.64 -6.75 9.72
N ASP A 26 3.86 -7.54 8.97
CA ASP A 26 3.02 -8.61 9.51
C ASP A 26 3.85 -9.73 10.14
N ILE A 27 4.95 -10.15 9.49
CA ILE A 27 5.86 -11.17 10.05
C ILE A 27 6.41 -10.72 11.40
N PHE A 28 6.93 -9.49 11.52
CA PHE A 28 7.46 -8.99 12.78
C PHE A 28 6.38 -8.83 13.84
N THR A 29 5.17 -8.43 13.44
CA THR A 29 4.01 -8.36 14.32
C THR A 29 3.66 -9.75 14.89
N LEU A 30 3.74 -10.81 14.08
CA LEU A 30 3.56 -12.19 14.54
C LEU A 30 4.66 -12.69 15.48
N HIS A 31 5.88 -12.16 15.37
CA HIS A 31 6.96 -12.49 16.32
C HIS A 31 6.83 -11.73 17.65
N TYR A 32 5.99 -10.69 17.72
CA TYR A 32 5.76 -9.93 18.93
C TYR A 32 4.72 -10.63 19.81
N ALA A 33 5.16 -11.17 20.95
CA ALA A 33 4.33 -12.03 21.80
C ALA A 33 2.96 -11.45 22.20
N PRO A 34 2.82 -10.14 22.54
CA PRO A 34 1.50 -9.57 22.82
C PRO A 34 0.55 -9.63 21.62
N ALA A 35 1.03 -9.29 20.41
CA ALA A 35 0.22 -9.35 19.20
C ALA A 35 -0.11 -10.79 18.79
N LEU A 36 0.86 -11.71 18.91
CA LEU A 36 0.62 -13.13 18.62
C LEU A 36 -0.48 -13.73 19.50
N LYS A 37 -0.53 -13.39 20.79
CA LYS A 37 -1.60 -13.84 21.69
C LYS A 37 -2.98 -13.36 21.22
N MET A 38 -3.09 -12.11 20.78
CA MET A 38 -4.33 -11.54 20.23
C MET A 38 -4.82 -12.34 19.00
N PHE A 39 -3.90 -12.76 18.13
CA PHE A 39 -4.23 -13.61 16.98
C PHE A 39 -4.68 -15.02 17.39
N ILE A 40 -4.01 -15.65 18.36
CA ILE A 40 -4.38 -16.99 18.87
C ILE A 40 -5.76 -16.96 19.56
N GLU A 41 -6.05 -15.90 20.31
CA GLU A 41 -7.33 -15.69 20.99
C GLU A 41 -8.45 -15.26 20.02
N GLY A 42 -8.10 -14.93 18.77
CA GLY A 42 -9.03 -14.46 17.75
C GLY A 42 -9.62 -13.08 18.03
N LYS A 43 -8.97 -12.27 18.88
CA LYS A 43 -9.44 -10.96 19.32
C LYS A 43 -8.31 -9.95 19.41
N ALA A 44 -8.45 -8.84 18.70
CA ALA A 44 -7.58 -7.69 18.80
C ALA A 44 -8.30 -6.54 19.51
N GLY A 45 -8.24 -6.51 20.84
CA GLY A 45 -9.08 -5.63 21.64
C GLY A 45 -10.56 -5.99 21.48
N ASP A 46 -11.38 -5.02 21.10
CA ASP A 46 -12.81 -5.24 20.80
C ASP A 46 -13.07 -5.80 19.40
N ILE A 47 -12.04 -5.91 18.57
CA ILE A 47 -12.15 -6.41 17.19
C ILE A 47 -12.04 -7.94 17.19
N VAL A 48 -13.09 -8.61 16.68
CA VAL A 48 -13.08 -10.06 16.48
C VAL A 48 -12.44 -10.41 15.14
N ILE A 49 -11.41 -11.25 15.17
CA ILE A 49 -10.71 -11.74 13.98
C ILE A 49 -11.53 -12.89 13.37
N SER A 50 -12.58 -12.52 12.63
CA SER A 50 -13.48 -13.46 11.95
C SER A 50 -12.98 -13.82 10.55
N GLN A 51 -13.55 -14.88 9.94
CA GLN A 51 -13.27 -15.21 8.54
C GLN A 51 -13.61 -14.06 7.58
N GLN A 52 -14.68 -13.32 7.86
CA GLN A 52 -15.07 -12.16 7.05
C GLN A 52 -14.06 -11.02 7.20
N PHE A 53 -13.56 -10.78 8.42
CA PHE A 53 -12.51 -9.79 8.67
C PHE A 53 -11.24 -10.12 7.88
N LEU A 54 -10.77 -11.37 7.94
CA LEU A 54 -9.60 -11.82 7.18
C LEU A 54 -9.81 -11.71 5.67
N LEU A 55 -11.00 -12.02 5.16
CA LEU A 55 -11.31 -11.88 3.75
C LEU A 55 -11.24 -10.42 3.28
N ILE A 56 -11.73 -9.47 4.08
CA ILE A 56 -11.64 -8.04 3.78
C ILE A 56 -10.18 -7.60 3.71
N PHE A 57 -9.35 -7.99 4.69
CA PHE A 57 -7.92 -7.66 4.67
C PHE A 57 -7.17 -8.30 3.49
N ALA A 58 -7.53 -9.53 3.13
CA ALA A 58 -6.99 -10.19 1.94
C ALA A 58 -7.28 -9.38 0.66
N PHE A 59 -8.51 -8.89 0.47
CA PHE A 59 -8.84 -8.01 -0.66
C PHE A 59 -8.06 -6.70 -0.64
N ILE A 60 -7.82 -6.12 0.54
CA ILE A 60 -7.04 -4.87 0.68
C ILE A 60 -5.60 -5.09 0.21
N LEU A 61 -4.94 -6.16 0.66
CA LEU A 61 -3.57 -6.47 0.26
C LEU A 61 -3.48 -6.94 -1.20
N GLU A 62 -4.51 -7.63 -1.70
CA GLU A 62 -4.62 -7.99 -3.11
C GLU A 62 -4.60 -6.77 -4.02
N MET A 63 -5.21 -5.65 -3.62
CA MET A 63 -5.13 -4.40 -4.40
C MET A 63 -3.68 -3.94 -4.61
N ALA A 64 -2.82 -4.04 -3.60
CA ALA A 64 -1.39 -3.69 -3.72
C ALA A 64 -0.67 -4.63 -4.69
N MET A 65 -0.93 -5.94 -4.57
CA MET A 65 -0.33 -6.96 -5.45
C MET A 65 -0.79 -6.79 -6.91
N LEU A 66 -2.08 -6.54 -7.14
CA LEU A 66 -2.60 -6.25 -8.48
C LEU A 66 -1.94 -5.01 -9.08
N MET A 67 -1.72 -3.97 -8.28
CA MET A 67 -1.08 -2.75 -8.76
C MET A 67 0.36 -2.93 -9.23
N ILE A 68 1.09 -3.95 -8.74
CA ILE A 68 2.41 -4.34 -9.28
C ILE A 68 2.32 -4.58 -10.79
N VAL A 69 1.33 -5.36 -11.21
CA VAL A 69 1.13 -5.75 -12.62
C VAL A 69 0.43 -4.64 -13.38
N LEU A 70 -0.64 -4.10 -12.81
CA LEU A 70 -1.49 -3.09 -13.46
C LEU A 70 -0.74 -1.78 -13.74
N ALA A 71 0.18 -1.37 -12.87
CA ALA A 71 1.01 -0.18 -13.08
C ALA A 71 1.84 -0.26 -14.37
N ARG A 72 2.16 -1.46 -14.85
CA ARG A 72 2.96 -1.67 -16.07
C ARG A 72 2.12 -1.66 -17.35
N TYR A 73 0.97 -2.32 -17.30
CA TYR A 73 0.19 -2.63 -18.50
C TYR A 73 -1.02 -1.73 -18.76
N LEU A 74 -1.54 -1.02 -17.74
CA LEU A 74 -2.74 -0.21 -17.94
C LEU A 74 -2.51 1.04 -18.79
N PRO A 75 -3.53 1.47 -19.57
CA PRO A 75 -3.53 2.75 -20.26
C PRO A 75 -3.32 3.92 -19.28
N TYR A 76 -2.60 4.96 -19.73
CA TYR A 76 -2.18 6.11 -18.91
C TYR A 76 -3.29 6.66 -17.99
N ARG A 77 -4.48 6.94 -18.55
CA ARG A 77 -5.58 7.54 -17.78
C ARG A 77 -6.03 6.65 -16.63
N ILE A 78 -6.29 5.38 -16.91
CA ILE A 78 -6.77 4.41 -15.91
C ILE A 78 -5.69 4.17 -14.86
N ASN A 79 -4.47 3.93 -15.33
CA ASN A 79 -3.31 3.67 -14.49
C ASN A 79 -3.07 4.82 -13.49
N ARG A 80 -3.13 6.07 -13.96
CA ARG A 80 -3.00 7.26 -13.12
C ARG A 80 -4.06 7.31 -12.02
N TYR A 81 -5.34 7.14 -12.37
CA TYR A 81 -6.42 7.21 -11.39
C TYR A 81 -6.36 6.06 -10.37
N LEU A 82 -6.03 4.84 -10.80
CA LEU A 82 -5.91 3.70 -9.89
C LEU A 82 -4.74 3.86 -8.91
N ASN A 83 -3.57 4.32 -9.36
CA ASN A 83 -2.46 4.61 -8.44
C ASN A 83 -2.82 5.67 -7.40
N ILE A 84 -3.52 6.73 -7.80
CA ILE A 84 -3.98 7.77 -6.88
C ILE A 84 -5.00 7.20 -5.90
N ALA A 85 -6.04 6.51 -6.39
CA ALA A 85 -7.13 6.00 -5.56
C ALA A 85 -6.63 4.94 -4.56
N ILE A 86 -5.91 3.93 -5.04
CA ILE A 86 -5.43 2.82 -4.21
C ILE A 86 -4.30 3.31 -3.29
N GLY A 87 -3.36 4.12 -3.80
CA GLY A 87 -2.30 4.69 -2.96
C GLY A 87 -2.84 5.57 -1.83
N ALA A 88 -3.85 6.41 -2.10
CA ALA A 88 -4.48 7.24 -1.08
C ALA A 88 -5.29 6.40 -0.08
N PHE A 89 -6.03 5.40 -0.56
CA PHE A 89 -6.78 4.48 0.31
C PHE A 89 -5.85 3.73 1.27
N MET A 90 -4.74 3.18 0.78
CA MET A 90 -3.78 2.48 1.63
C MET A 90 -3.07 3.43 2.61
N SER A 91 -2.68 4.62 2.16
CA SER A 91 -2.10 5.65 3.05
C SER A 91 -3.05 5.99 4.20
N PHE A 92 -4.34 6.17 3.87
CA PHE A 92 -5.37 6.49 4.85
C PHE A 92 -5.59 5.34 5.83
N GLN A 93 -5.75 4.11 5.34
CA GLN A 93 -5.93 2.93 6.17
C GLN A 93 -4.76 2.76 7.15
N GLN A 94 -3.52 2.83 6.66
CA GLN A 94 -2.34 2.67 7.50
C GLN A 94 -2.21 3.79 8.54
N SER A 95 -2.50 5.04 8.13
CA SER A 95 -2.50 6.18 9.06
C SER A 95 -3.58 6.04 10.14
N ALA A 96 -4.78 5.55 9.78
CA ALA A 96 -5.86 5.33 10.72
C ALA A 96 -5.47 4.28 11.76
N THR A 97 -4.88 3.15 11.35
CA THR A 97 -4.43 2.11 12.29
C THR A 97 -3.29 2.61 13.20
N LEU A 98 -2.36 3.41 12.65
CA LEU A 98 -1.26 3.98 13.43
C LEU A 98 -1.74 4.96 14.53
N MET A 99 -2.88 5.63 14.36
CA MET A 99 -3.40 6.61 15.31
C MET A 99 -4.32 6.00 16.40
N LEU A 100 -4.84 4.79 16.18
CA LEU A 100 -5.87 4.17 17.03
C LEU A 100 -5.31 3.21 18.10
N GLY A 101 -3.99 2.97 18.16
CA GLY A 101 -3.43 1.90 18.99
C GLY A 101 -2.14 2.24 19.75
N ASP A 102 -1.89 1.46 20.81
CA ASP A 102 -0.58 1.36 21.44
C ASP A 102 0.31 0.46 20.57
N ASN A 103 1.05 1.11 19.68
CA ASN A 103 1.74 0.45 18.58
C ASN A 103 3.17 0.07 18.96
N SER A 104 3.57 -1.15 18.59
CA SER A 104 4.94 -1.61 18.77
C SER A 104 5.93 -0.76 17.94
N MET A 105 7.19 -0.68 18.38
CA MET A 105 8.20 0.11 17.69
C MET A 105 8.43 -0.33 16.23
N HIS A 106 8.40 -1.65 15.97
CA HIS A 106 8.53 -2.18 14.60
C HIS A 106 7.33 -1.82 13.74
N TYR A 107 6.12 -1.89 14.29
CA TYR A 107 4.90 -1.54 13.58
C TYR A 107 4.91 -0.05 13.18
N ILE A 108 5.31 0.84 14.09
CA ILE A 108 5.45 2.27 13.80
C ILE A 108 6.46 2.49 12.67
N PHE A 109 7.64 1.85 12.75
CA PHE A 109 8.68 1.99 11.74
C PHE A 109 8.20 1.58 10.34
N PHE A 110 7.61 0.38 10.22
CA PHE A 110 7.10 -0.11 8.94
C PHE A 110 5.94 0.73 8.43
N SER A 111 5.00 1.11 9.31
CA SER A 111 3.86 1.98 8.98
C SER A 111 4.30 3.31 8.37
N VAL A 112 5.32 3.95 8.94
CA VAL A 112 5.85 5.22 8.40
C VAL A 112 6.38 5.02 6.98
N ILE A 113 7.13 3.94 6.73
CA ILE A 113 7.66 3.63 5.40
C ILE A 113 6.53 3.31 4.41
N GLU A 114 5.52 2.55 4.83
CA GLU A 114 4.33 2.23 4.03
C GLU A 114 3.58 3.50 3.62
N ILE A 115 3.29 4.38 4.58
CA ILE A 115 2.62 5.66 4.33
C ILE A 115 3.45 6.54 3.39
N VAL A 116 4.75 6.71 3.65
CA VAL A 116 5.62 7.53 2.79
C VAL A 116 5.69 6.97 1.36
N THR A 117 5.75 5.65 1.22
CA THR A 117 5.81 5.00 -0.10
C THR A 117 4.50 5.15 -0.86
N THR A 118 3.36 4.89 -0.21
CA THR A 118 2.04 5.02 -0.83
C THR A 118 1.70 6.48 -1.17
N LEU A 119 2.11 7.45 -0.35
CA LEU A 119 2.02 8.87 -0.69
C LEU A 119 2.95 9.24 -1.86
N SER A 120 4.14 8.65 -1.95
CA SER A 120 5.05 8.84 -3.09
C SER A 120 4.45 8.32 -4.39
N ILE A 121 3.75 7.18 -4.34
CA ILE A 121 2.99 6.62 -5.47
C ILE A 121 1.90 7.62 -5.92
N VAL A 122 1.12 8.15 -4.98
CA VAL A 122 0.07 9.15 -5.27
C VAL A 122 0.70 10.40 -5.89
N TRP A 123 1.78 10.91 -5.31
CA TRP A 123 2.46 12.11 -5.79
C TRP A 123 3.03 11.92 -7.21
N LEU A 124 3.68 10.79 -7.48
CA LEU A 124 4.19 10.45 -8.81
C LEU A 124 3.05 10.36 -9.82
N ALA A 125 1.95 9.69 -9.47
CA ALA A 125 0.79 9.60 -10.33
C ALA A 125 0.12 10.96 -10.58
N LEU A 126 0.10 11.85 -9.59
CA LEU A 126 -0.39 13.23 -9.75
C LEU A 126 0.51 14.05 -10.69
N LYS A 127 1.83 13.95 -10.53
CA LYS A 127 2.81 14.66 -11.38
C LYS A 127 2.96 14.06 -12.77
N TRP A 128 2.50 12.84 -12.99
CA TRP A 128 2.54 12.21 -14.30
C TRP A 128 1.66 12.99 -15.28
N LYS A 129 2.29 13.68 -16.23
CA LYS A 129 1.64 14.34 -17.37
C LYS A 129 1.64 13.35 -18.54
N GLY A 130 0.46 12.97 -19.01
CA GLY A 130 0.29 12.07 -20.16
C GLY A 130 0.67 12.75 -21.48
N ASP A 131 0.74 11.96 -22.56
CA ASP A 131 1.18 12.29 -23.94
C ASP A 131 0.47 13.46 -24.66
N LYS A 132 0.19 14.59 -24.00
CA LYS A 132 -0.31 15.77 -24.70
C LYS A 132 0.80 16.64 -25.31
N GLU A 133 2.08 16.37 -25.01
CA GLU A 133 3.23 17.13 -25.54
C GLU A 133 3.84 16.53 -26.82
N SER A 134 3.47 15.32 -27.26
CA SER A 134 4.07 14.69 -28.45
C SER A 134 3.23 14.78 -29.73
N LEU A 135 2.14 15.55 -29.72
CA LEU A 135 1.28 15.81 -30.90
C LEU A 135 1.23 17.30 -31.28
N SER A 136 2.12 18.12 -30.71
CA SER A 136 2.23 19.55 -31.00
C SER A 136 3.65 20.00 -31.36
N SER A 137 4.49 19.09 -31.88
CA SER A 137 5.82 19.40 -32.42
C SER A 137 5.96 18.90 -33.85
#